data_AF-A0A926RZK9-F1
#
_entry.id   AF-A0A926RZK9-F1
#
_cell.length_a   1.000
_cell.length_b   1.000
_cell.length_c   1.000
_cell.angle_alpha   90.00
_cell.angle_beta   90.00
_cell.angle_gamma   90.00
#
_symmetry.space_group_name_H-M   'P 1'
#
loop_
_entity.id
_entity.type
_entity.pdbx_description
1 polymer ?
#
loop_
_entity_poly.entity_id
_entity_poly.type
_entity_poly.pdbx_seq_one_letter_code
_entity_poly.pdbx_strand_id
1 'polypeptide(L)'
;MIVLEYLIKQKKMKKKEVAEIAGAFPQALNDWLKQKRPIPKDKLYILSKYFNVPPQYMELELTSIVRDQIEEYLTDVVDEPDFIDEFTDDYALLAKWKNTLHVLENIGVDPDKAIKLLKLANEINQIK
;
A
#
# COMPACT_ATOMS: atom_id res chain seq x y z
N MET A 1 -11.34 15.76 -5.59
CA MET A 1 -11.24 14.27 -5.48
C MET A 1 -9.76 13.93 -5.53
N ILE A 2 -9.33 12.88 -4.84
CA ILE A 2 -7.93 12.43 -4.92
C ILE A 2 -7.74 11.36 -6.00
N VAL A 3 -6.48 11.11 -6.37
CA VAL A 3 -6.10 10.08 -7.35
C VAL A 3 -6.65 8.70 -6.98
N LEU A 4 -6.57 8.27 -5.71
CA LEU A 4 -7.15 6.99 -5.31
C LEU A 4 -8.66 6.92 -5.63
N GLU A 5 -9.42 7.99 -5.39
CA GLU A 5 -10.85 8.02 -5.70
C GLU A 5 -11.12 7.92 -7.20
N TYR A 6 -10.27 8.55 -8.01
CA TYR A 6 -10.31 8.47 -9.46
C TYR A 6 -10.09 7.04 -9.96
N LEU A 7 -9.04 6.38 -9.47
CA LEU A 7 -8.66 5.03 -9.87
C LEU A 7 -9.75 3.99 -9.53
N ILE A 8 -10.38 4.12 -8.36
CA ILE A 8 -11.52 3.29 -7.96
C ILE A 8 -12.68 3.43 -8.95
N LYS A 9 -12.97 4.66 -9.40
CA LYS A 9 -14.03 4.92 -10.39
C LYS A 9 -13.67 4.36 -11.76
N GLN A 10 -12.42 4.52 -12.21
CA GLN A 10 -11.96 3.99 -13.49
C GLN A 10 -12.07 2.45 -13.55
N LYS A 11 -11.66 1.76 -12.49
CA LYS A 11 -11.81 0.29 -12.39
C LYS A 11 -13.23 -0.17 -12.05
N LYS A 12 -14.21 0.74 -11.91
CA LYS A 12 -15.62 0.48 -11.52
C LYS A 12 -15.76 -0.36 -10.24
N MET A 13 -14.85 -0.17 -9.30
CA MET A 13 -14.79 -0.95 -8.06
C MET A 13 -15.66 -0.36 -6.96
N LYS A 14 -16.16 -1.22 -6.08
CA LYS A 14 -16.83 -0.79 -4.86
C LYS A 14 -15.77 -0.45 -3.81
N LYS A 15 -16.05 0.60 -3.02
CA LYS A 15 -15.18 0.99 -1.89
C LYS A 15 -14.90 -0.17 -0.93
N LYS A 16 -15.86 -1.06 -0.71
CA LYS A 16 -15.67 -2.25 0.14
C LYS A 16 -14.55 -3.17 -0.38
N GLU A 17 -14.53 -3.44 -1.69
CA GLU A 17 -13.53 -4.31 -2.32
C GLU A 17 -12.12 -3.70 -2.22
N VAL A 18 -12.02 -2.38 -2.40
CA VAL A 18 -10.74 -1.66 -2.30
C VAL A 18 -10.22 -1.66 -0.87
N ALA A 19 -11.11 -1.53 0.13
CA ALA A 19 -10.74 -1.63 1.53
C ALA A 19 -10.24 -3.05 1.88
N GLU A 20 -10.88 -4.09 1.35
CA GLU A 20 -10.44 -5.48 1.49
C GLU A 20 -9.07 -5.73 0.85
N ILE A 21 -8.83 -5.20 -0.35
CA ILE A 21 -7.51 -5.27 -1.02
C ILE A 21 -6.43 -4.61 -0.18
N ALA A 22 -6.69 -3.42 0.37
CA ALA A 22 -5.76 -2.75 1.27
C ALA A 22 -5.60 -3.48 2.61
N GLY A 23 -6.49 -4.41 2.98
CA GLY A 23 -6.54 -5.00 4.30
C GLY A 23 -6.90 -3.96 5.37
N ALA A 24 -7.92 -3.14 5.07
CA ALA A 24 -8.41 -2.07 5.94
C ALA A 24 -9.94 -2.08 6.05
N PHE A 25 -10.46 -1.43 7.09
CA PHE A 25 -11.90 -1.29 7.25
C PHE A 25 -12.49 -0.29 6.24
N PRO A 26 -13.73 -0.47 5.75
CA PRO A 26 -14.37 0.46 4.81
C PRO A 26 -14.46 1.90 5.32
N GLN A 27 -14.56 2.09 6.64
CA GLN A 27 -14.52 3.42 7.25
C GLN A 27 -13.15 4.09 7.08
N ALA A 28 -12.06 3.31 7.18
CA ALA A 28 -10.71 3.82 6.95
C ALA A 28 -10.50 4.29 5.52
N LEU A 29 -10.93 3.51 4.54
CA LEU A 29 -10.90 3.95 3.15
C LEU A 29 -11.71 5.24 2.95
N ASN A 30 -12.90 5.36 3.52
CA ASN A 30 -13.69 6.57 3.40
C ASN A 30 -13.01 7.81 4.00
N ASP A 31 -12.29 7.65 5.11
CA ASP A 31 -11.54 8.75 5.71
C ASP A 31 -10.34 9.14 4.85
N TRP A 32 -9.66 8.18 4.21
CA TRP A 32 -8.58 8.45 3.25
C TRP A 32 -9.07 9.20 2.02
N LEU A 33 -10.19 8.74 1.44
CA LEU A 33 -10.80 9.39 0.27
C LEU A 33 -11.28 10.82 0.57
N LYS A 34 -11.60 11.11 1.83
CA LYS A 34 -11.96 12.45 2.32
C LYS A 34 -10.75 13.24 2.84
N GLN A 35 -9.54 12.69 2.72
CA GLN A 35 -8.29 13.27 3.22
C GLN A 35 -8.35 13.68 4.71
N LYS A 36 -9.17 12.99 5.52
CA LYS A 36 -9.27 13.25 6.97
C LYS A 36 -8.07 12.71 7.73
N ARG A 37 -7.45 11.66 7.20
CA ARG A 37 -6.23 11.04 7.71
C ARG A 37 -5.41 10.54 6.52
N PRO A 38 -4.09 10.54 6.62
CA PRO A 38 -3.24 9.95 5.60
C PRO A 38 -3.46 8.43 5.53
N ILE A 39 -3.19 7.88 4.35
CA ILE A 39 -3.12 6.46 4.09
C ILE A 39 -1.83 5.93 4.75
N PRO A 40 -1.91 4.93 5.64
CA PRO A 40 -0.73 4.29 6.20
C PRO A 40 0.18 3.74 5.10
N LYS A 41 1.50 3.81 5.29
CA LYS A 41 2.50 3.46 4.26
C LYS A 41 2.30 2.05 3.69
N ASP A 42 1.92 1.09 4.52
CA ASP A 42 1.66 -0.30 4.12
C ASP A 42 0.46 -0.41 3.17
N LYS A 43 -0.60 0.32 3.48
CA LYS A 43 -1.81 0.40 2.68
C LYS A 43 -1.56 1.11 1.35
N LEU A 44 -0.80 2.19 1.41
CA LEU A 44 -0.41 2.99 0.24
C LEU A 44 0.34 2.14 -0.79
N TYR A 45 1.27 1.30 -0.33
CA TYR A 45 2.04 0.40 -1.18
C TYR A 45 1.17 -0.69 -1.81
N ILE A 46 0.29 -1.32 -1.03
CA ILE A 46 -0.63 -2.34 -1.54
C ILE A 46 -1.54 -1.75 -2.62
N LEU A 47 -2.10 -0.56 -2.37
CA LEU A 47 -2.94 0.15 -3.33
C LEU A 47 -2.14 0.55 -4.58
N SER A 48 -0.91 1.05 -4.41
CA SER A 48 0.01 1.40 -5.49
C SER A 48 0.24 0.24 -6.44
N LYS A 49 0.60 -0.93 -5.92
CA LYS A 49 0.75 -2.16 -6.71
C LYS A 49 -0.53 -2.56 -7.41
N TYR A 50 -1.65 -2.55 -6.69
CA TYR A 50 -2.94 -2.98 -7.26
C TYR A 50 -3.42 -2.09 -8.41
N PHE A 51 -3.19 -0.78 -8.31
CA PHE A 51 -3.60 0.19 -9.32
C PHE A 51 -2.54 0.48 -10.38
N ASN A 52 -1.34 -0.09 -10.25
CA ASN A 52 -0.20 0.20 -11.11
C ASN A 52 0.15 1.69 -11.16
N VAL A 53 0.10 2.37 -10.01
CA VAL A 53 0.33 3.82 -9.90
C VAL A 53 1.28 4.09 -8.74
N PRO A 54 2.31 4.94 -8.90
CA PRO A 54 3.26 5.15 -7.83
C PRO A 54 2.62 5.71 -6.54
N PRO A 55 3.10 5.31 -5.36
CA PRO A 55 2.46 5.60 -4.08
C PRO A 55 2.34 7.10 -3.80
N GLN A 56 3.31 7.90 -4.26
CA GLN A 56 3.32 9.35 -4.10
C GLN A 56 2.14 10.05 -4.78
N TYR A 57 1.48 9.42 -5.76
CA TYR A 57 0.33 10.01 -6.44
C TYR A 57 -0.99 9.73 -5.73
N MET A 58 -1.10 8.65 -4.95
CA MET A 58 -2.39 8.14 -4.45
C MET A 58 -3.18 9.15 -3.60
N GLU A 59 -2.47 9.97 -2.82
CA GLU A 59 -3.06 10.98 -1.93
C GLU A 59 -3.18 12.36 -2.57
N LEU A 60 -2.61 12.56 -3.77
CA LEU A 60 -2.64 13.85 -4.45
C LEU A 60 -4.06 14.20 -4.87
N GLU A 61 -4.35 15.50 -4.84
CA GLU A 61 -5.55 16.02 -5.48
C GLU A 61 -5.48 15.81 -7.00
N LEU A 62 -6.59 15.36 -7.58
CA LEU A 62 -6.70 15.14 -9.00
C LEU A 62 -6.86 16.48 -9.74
N THR A 63 -5.75 17.08 -10.11
CA THR A 63 -5.68 18.21 -11.07
C THR A 63 -5.63 17.70 -12.51
N SER A 64 -5.72 18.60 -13.50
CA SER A 64 -5.52 18.22 -14.91
C SER A 64 -4.14 17.62 -15.14
N ILE A 65 -3.09 18.29 -14.63
CA ILE A 65 -1.70 17.83 -14.76
C ILE A 65 -1.51 16.45 -14.14
N VAL A 66 -2.01 16.24 -12.92
CA VAL A 66 -1.90 14.94 -12.24
C VAL A 66 -2.69 13.86 -13.00
N ARG A 67 -3.86 14.19 -13.55
CA ARG A 67 -4.63 13.25 -14.36
C ARG A 67 -3.83 12.79 -15.59
N ASP A 68 -3.27 13.74 -16.33
CA ASP A 68 -2.51 13.43 -17.54
C ASP A 68 -1.32 12.50 -17.23
N GLN A 69 -0.61 12.78 -16.12
CA GLN A 69 0.47 11.90 -15.63
C GLN A 69 -0.04 10.50 -15.27
N ILE A 70 -1.16 10.38 -14.57
CA ILE A 70 -1.74 9.07 -14.23
C ILE A 70 -2.19 8.32 -15.47
N GLU A 71 -2.77 8.99 -16.46
CA GLU A 71 -3.21 8.36 -17.70
C GLU A 71 -2.04 7.83 -18.53
N GLU A 72 -0.90 8.53 -18.53
CA GLU A 72 0.36 8.03 -19.09
C GLU A 72 0.76 6.69 -18.43
N TYR A 73 0.79 6.63 -17.09
CA TYR A 73 1.09 5.39 -16.35
C TYR A 73 0.11 4.25 -16.61
N LEU A 74 -1.17 4.55 -16.86
CA LEU A 74 -2.20 3.55 -17.13
C LEU A 74 -2.16 3.04 -18.59
N THR A 75 -1.55 3.79 -19.49
CA THR A 75 -1.44 3.45 -20.92
C THR A 75 -0.20 2.61 -21.20
N ASP A 76 0.88 2.85 -20.45
CA ASP A 76 2.06 2.00 -20.49
C ASP A 76 1.75 0.64 -19.87
N VAL A 77 1.57 -0.36 -20.73
CA VAL A 77 1.44 -1.77 -20.35
C VAL A 77 2.81 -2.27 -19.89
N VAL A 78 3.24 -1.85 -18.70
CA VAL A 78 4.43 -2.41 -18.07
C VAL A 78 4.01 -3.72 -17.42
N ASP A 79 4.57 -4.84 -17.88
CA ASP A 79 4.18 -6.22 -17.50
C ASP A 79 4.31 -6.50 -15.99
N GLU A 80 5.05 -5.68 -15.25
CA GLU A 80 5.01 -5.55 -13.80
C GLU A 80 5.56 -4.14 -13.49
N PRO A 81 4.97 -3.37 -12.57
CA PRO A 81 5.63 -2.14 -12.17
C PRO A 81 6.93 -2.48 -11.43
N ASP A 82 8.05 -2.09 -12.00
CA ASP A 82 9.39 -2.07 -11.39
C ASP A 82 9.45 -1.06 -10.23
N PHE A 83 8.61 -1.24 -9.20
CA PHE A 83 8.73 -0.53 -7.93
C PHE A 83 9.82 -1.19 -7.07
N ILE A 84 11.07 -1.03 -7.48
CA ILE A 84 12.25 -1.31 -6.66
C ILE A 84 13.03 0.01 -6.67
N ASP A 85 13.11 0.76 -5.55
CA ASP A 85 14.36 0.74 -4.76
C ASP A 85 14.28 1.32 -3.32
N GLU A 86 13.11 1.44 -2.67
CA GLU A 86 13.08 2.00 -1.29
C GLU A 86 12.13 1.32 -0.29
N PHE A 87 11.32 0.36 -0.72
CA PHE A 87 10.30 -0.27 0.14
C PHE A 87 10.28 -1.80 0.08
N THR A 88 11.15 -2.42 -0.72
CA THR A 88 11.06 -3.83 -1.13
C THR A 88 11.40 -4.81 -0.01
N ASP A 89 12.38 -4.48 0.84
CA ASP A 89 12.82 -5.40 1.90
C ASP A 89 11.79 -5.55 3.03
N ASP A 90 11.13 -4.45 3.39
CA ASP A 90 10.20 -4.42 4.51
C ASP A 90 8.88 -5.16 4.18
N TYR A 91 8.34 -4.97 2.97
CA TYR A 91 7.07 -5.59 2.60
C TYR A 91 7.20 -7.06 2.21
N ALA A 92 8.34 -7.46 1.64
CA ALA A 92 8.63 -8.88 1.42
C ALA A 92 8.72 -9.64 2.74
N LEU A 93 9.35 -9.03 3.76
CA LEU A 93 9.37 -9.55 5.13
C LEU A 93 7.95 -9.59 5.74
N LEU A 94 7.18 -8.50 5.64
CA LEU A 94 5.81 -8.47 6.16
C LEU A 94 4.90 -9.52 5.52
N ALA A 95 5.03 -9.77 4.21
CA ALA A 95 4.29 -10.81 3.51
C ALA A 95 4.70 -12.22 3.95
N LYS A 96 6.01 -12.47 4.10
CA LYS A 96 6.58 -13.75 4.59
C LYS A 96 6.13 -14.06 6.02
N TRP A 97 5.98 -13.03 6.85
CA TRP A 97 5.67 -13.17 8.27
C TRP A 97 4.24 -12.76 8.62
N LYS A 98 3.34 -12.62 7.65
CA LYS A 98 1.96 -12.12 7.82
C LYS A 98 1.19 -12.89 8.91
N ASN A 99 1.32 -14.21 8.94
CA ASN A 99 0.70 -15.05 9.97
C ASN A 99 1.33 -14.85 11.35
N THR A 100 2.64 -14.60 11.41
CA THR A 100 3.36 -14.34 12.66
C THR A 100 2.99 -12.98 13.24
N LEU A 101 2.90 -11.94 12.39
CA LEU A 101 2.47 -10.61 12.81
C LEU A 101 1.04 -10.60 13.34
N HIS A 102 0.13 -11.34 12.70
CA HIS A 102 -1.23 -11.49 13.19
C HIS A 102 -1.30 -12.18 14.56
N VAL A 103 -0.44 -13.18 14.81
CA VAL A 103 -0.33 -13.82 16.13
C VAL A 103 0.24 -12.83 17.16
N LEU A 104 1.24 -12.03 16.79
CA LEU A 104 1.89 -11.06 17.66
C LEU A 104 0.94 -9.91 18.08
N GLU A 105 0.12 -9.41 17.16
CA GLU A 105 -0.92 -8.42 17.47
C GLU A 105 -1.95 -8.98 18.47
N ASN A 106 -2.37 -10.24 18.31
CA ASN A 106 -3.34 -10.87 19.20
C ASN A 106 -2.81 -11.13 20.62
N ILE A 107 -1.48 -11.14 20.82
CA ILE A 107 -0.85 -11.23 22.14
C ILE A 107 -0.36 -9.87 22.67
N GLY A 108 -0.73 -8.76 22.01
CA GLY A 108 -0.45 -7.40 22.46
C GLY A 108 0.98 -6.92 22.22
N VAL A 109 1.70 -7.55 21.28
CA VAL A 109 3.04 -7.08 20.88
C VAL A 109 2.90 -5.95 19.87
N ASP A 110 3.59 -4.85 20.16
CA ASP A 110 3.68 -3.69 19.27
C ASP A 110 4.20 -4.08 17.87
N PRO A 111 3.44 -3.79 16.79
CA PRO A 111 3.81 -4.15 15.42
C PRO A 111 5.16 -3.59 14.97
N ASP A 112 5.52 -2.36 15.36
CA ASP A 112 6.79 -1.73 14.97
C ASP A 112 7.97 -2.42 15.66
N LYS A 113 7.78 -2.88 16.90
CA LYS A 113 8.78 -3.67 17.62
C LYS A 113 8.94 -5.06 17.01
N ALA A 114 7.85 -5.69 16.59
CA ALA A 114 7.87 -6.98 15.90
C ALA A 114 8.64 -6.91 14.57
N ILE A 115 8.38 -5.86 13.77
CA ILE A 115 9.07 -5.62 12.50
C ILE A 115 10.57 -5.45 12.72
N LYS A 116 10.99 -4.65 13.72
CA LYS A 116 12.42 -4.49 14.05
C LYS A 116 13.10 -5.80 14.43
N LEU A 117 12.44 -6.65 15.21
CA LEU A 117 12.98 -7.96 15.58
C LEU A 117 13.09 -8.92 14.39
N LEU A 118 12.10 -8.90 13.48
CA LEU A 118 12.12 -9.72 12.26
C LEU A 118 13.24 -9.30 11.31
N LYS A 119 13.48 -7.99 11.15
CA LYS A 119 14.63 -7.47 10.39
C LYS A 119 15.95 -7.96 10.96
N LEU A 120 16.15 -7.80 12.27
CA LEU A 120 17.37 -8.24 12.96
C LEU A 120 17.59 -9.75 12.83
N ALA A 121 16.54 -10.56 12.97
CA ALA A 121 16.63 -12.01 12.81
C ALA A 121 16.98 -12.43 11.37
N ASN A 122 16.51 -11.68 10.37
CA ASN A 122 16.83 -11.94 8.97
C ASN A 122 18.28 -11.56 8.63
N GLU A 123 18.76 -10.43 9.14
CA GLU A 123 20.16 -10.00 9.03
C GLU A 123 21.13 -11.02 9.64
N ILE A 124 20.82 -11.55 10.84
CA ILE A 124 21.65 -12.57 11.51
C ILE A 124 21.71 -13.88 10.69
N ASN A 125 20.63 -14.26 10.01
CA ASN A 125 20.57 -15.49 9.21
C ASN A 125 21.29 -15.39 7.86
N GLN A 126 21.54 -14.18 7.35
CA GLN A 126 22.30 -13.99 6.11
C GLN A 126 23.83 -13.97 6.33
N ILE A 127 24.30 -14.00 7.59
CA ILE A 127 25.72 -13.97 7.97
C ILE A 127 26.30 -15.39 8.22
N LYS A 128 25.52 -16.45 7.97
CA LYS A 128 25.97 -17.85 8.07
C LYS A 128 26.01 -18.53 6.71
#